data_AF-A0A919D0H7-F1
#
_entry.id   AF-A0A919D0H7-F1
#
_cell.length_a   1.000
_cell.length_b   1.000
_cell.length_c   1.000
_cell.angle_alpha   90.00
_cell.angle_beta   90.00
_cell.angle_gamma   90.00
#
_symmetry.space_group_name_H-M   'P 1'
#
loop_
_entity.id
_entity.type
_entity.pdbx_description
1 polymer ?
#
loop_
_entity_poly.entity_id
_entity_poly.type
_entity_poly.pdbx_seq_one_letter_code
_entity_poly.pdbx_strand_id
1 'polypeptide(L)'
;MPTGPAYESADDSVKHPQYRPDEGPAHTGKRRLGVMGGTFDPIHHGHLVAASEVAAQFHLDEVVFVPTGEPWQKSHRKVSPAEDRYLMTVIATAENPQFSVSRIDIDRGGPTYTVDTLRDLRALNPDTDLFFITGADALAQLLTWRDSEELFSLAHFIGVTRPGHHLTDPGLPEGGVSLVEVPALAISSTDCRARVAKGDPIWYMVPDGVVRYIDKRELYRGE
;
A
#
# COMPACT_ATOMS: atom_id res chain seq x y z
N MET A 1 13.72 4.00 52.38
CA MET A 1 14.15 2.93 51.46
C MET A 1 12.94 2.50 50.63
N PRO A 2 12.98 2.50 49.30
CA PRO A 2 13.57 3.48 48.39
C PRO A 2 12.50 4.10 47.47
N THR A 3 12.73 5.34 47.05
CA THR A 3 12.09 5.98 45.91
C THR A 3 12.47 5.21 44.64
N GLY A 4 11.49 4.60 43.96
CA GLY A 4 11.70 3.99 42.65
C GLY A 4 12.10 5.04 41.61
N PRO A 5 12.83 4.67 40.56
CA PRO A 5 13.36 5.63 39.61
C PRO A 5 12.20 6.28 38.85
N ALA A 6 12.25 7.61 38.77
CA ALA A 6 11.48 8.34 37.78
C ALA A 6 11.83 7.76 36.41
N TYR A 7 10.83 7.35 35.64
CA TYR A 7 11.00 7.10 34.22
C TYR A 7 11.48 8.41 33.60
N GLU A 8 12.78 8.49 33.29
CA GLU A 8 13.29 9.51 32.39
C GLU A 8 12.54 9.34 31.07
N SER A 9 11.77 10.36 30.72
CA SER A 9 11.17 10.50 29.39
C SER A 9 12.31 10.44 28.38
N ALA A 10 12.33 9.39 27.56
CA ALA A 10 13.16 9.35 26.38
C ALA A 10 12.85 10.59 25.53
N ASP A 11 13.92 11.23 25.08
CA ASP A 11 13.93 12.45 24.29
C ASP A 11 13.07 12.30 23.02
N ASP A 12 11.97 13.05 22.97
CA ASP A 12 10.87 12.99 21.99
C ASP A 12 11.16 13.85 20.74
N SER A 13 12.44 14.04 20.39
CA SER A 13 12.87 15.14 19.52
C SER A 13 13.12 14.81 18.05
N VAL A 14 12.86 13.58 17.58
CA VAL A 14 12.85 13.31 16.12
C VAL A 14 11.42 13.32 15.59
N LYS A 15 10.86 14.54 15.46
CA LYS A 15 9.63 14.74 14.70
C LYS A 15 9.98 14.63 13.21
N HIS A 16 9.68 13.47 12.61
CA HIS A 16 9.72 13.37 11.15
C HIS A 16 8.71 14.37 10.55
N PRO A 17 9.07 15.05 9.45
CA PRO A 17 8.14 15.97 8.81
C PRO A 17 6.94 15.15 8.29
N GLN A 18 5.84 15.21 9.04
CA GLN A 18 4.54 14.82 8.53
C GLN A 18 4.28 15.63 7.27
N TYR A 19 3.72 15.00 6.25
CA TYR A 19 3.39 15.70 5.00
C TYR A 19 2.64 17.01 5.30
N ARG A 20 3.26 18.13 4.93
CA ARG A 20 2.62 19.44 4.92
C ARG A 20 2.20 19.73 3.49
N PRO A 21 0.93 20.12 3.23
CA PRO A 21 0.45 20.39 1.87
C PRO A 21 1.34 21.37 1.09
N ASP A 22 1.95 22.33 1.79
CA ASP A 22 2.82 23.36 1.23
C ASP A 22 4.28 22.91 0.99
N GLU A 23 4.69 21.75 1.55
CA GLU A 23 6.04 21.18 1.43
C GLU A 23 6.08 19.91 0.55
N GLY A 24 4.92 19.47 0.04
CA GLY A 24 4.81 18.40 -0.93
C GLY A 24 5.35 18.76 -2.31
N PRO A 25 5.56 17.79 -3.22
CA PRO A 25 5.95 18.08 -4.59
C PRO A 25 4.96 19.07 -5.23
N ALA A 26 5.48 20.14 -5.81
CA ALA A 26 4.70 21.24 -6.37
C ALA A 26 3.71 20.75 -7.45
N HIS A 27 2.54 21.38 -7.54
CA HIS A 27 1.56 21.04 -8.58
C HIS A 27 2.03 21.59 -9.92
N THR A 28 2.59 20.71 -10.76
CA THR A 28 3.16 21.06 -12.07
C THR A 28 2.09 21.29 -13.15
N GLY A 29 0.81 21.06 -12.83
CA GLY A 29 -0.30 21.06 -13.79
C GLY A 29 -0.46 19.75 -14.55
N LYS A 30 0.46 18.79 -14.35
CA LYS A 30 0.33 17.41 -14.82
C LYS A 30 -0.64 16.63 -13.96
N ARG A 31 -1.21 15.58 -14.55
CA ARG A 31 -2.04 14.60 -13.84
C ARG A 31 -1.23 13.93 -12.73
N ARG A 32 -1.84 13.69 -11.58
CA ARG A 32 -1.25 13.02 -10.42
C ARG A 32 -1.90 11.65 -10.23
N LEU A 33 -1.13 10.60 -10.44
CA LEU A 33 -1.62 9.22 -10.33
C LEU A 33 -1.00 8.52 -9.12
N GLY A 34 -1.84 8.14 -8.17
CA GLY A 34 -1.47 7.24 -7.09
C GLY A 34 -1.36 5.81 -7.58
N VAL A 35 -0.27 5.13 -7.25
CA VAL A 35 -0.02 3.73 -7.57
C VAL A 35 0.03 2.95 -6.26
N MET A 36 -1.03 2.21 -5.95
CA MET A 36 -1.05 1.31 -4.80
C MET A 36 -0.72 -0.11 -5.25
N GLY A 37 0.56 -0.47 -5.19
CA GLY A 37 1.03 -1.83 -5.44
C GLY A 37 0.76 -2.74 -4.24
N GLY A 38 0.27 -3.95 -4.48
CA GLY A 38 0.02 -4.89 -3.39
C GLY A 38 -0.33 -6.29 -3.85
N THR A 39 -0.08 -7.28 -2.99
CA THR A 39 -0.55 -8.64 -3.30
C THR A 39 -2.07 -8.71 -3.25
N PHE A 40 -2.71 -7.97 -2.33
CA PHE A 40 -4.17 -7.95 -2.14
C PHE A 40 -4.79 -9.35 -1.97
N ASP A 41 -4.35 -10.05 -0.92
CA ASP A 41 -4.70 -11.46 -0.71
C ASP A 41 -5.34 -11.73 0.67
N PRO A 42 -6.53 -11.19 0.96
CA PRO A 42 -7.38 -10.34 0.10
C PRO A 42 -7.11 -8.84 0.28
N ILE A 43 -7.60 -8.01 -0.65
CA ILE A 43 -7.82 -6.57 -0.40
C ILE A 43 -8.79 -6.36 0.77
N HIS A 44 -8.67 -5.25 1.49
CA HIS A 44 -9.41 -4.97 2.72
C HIS A 44 -9.57 -3.47 2.96
N HIS A 45 -10.44 -3.08 3.89
CA HIS A 45 -10.74 -1.66 4.16
C HIS A 45 -9.50 -0.84 4.55
N GLY A 46 -8.52 -1.45 5.22
CA GLY A 46 -7.23 -0.77 5.47
C GLY A 46 -6.52 -0.26 4.20
N HIS A 47 -6.58 -0.99 3.08
CA HIS A 47 -6.01 -0.53 1.81
C HIS A 47 -6.84 0.62 1.22
N LEU A 48 -8.17 0.50 1.26
CA LEU A 48 -9.08 1.50 0.69
C LEU A 48 -9.02 2.83 1.43
N VAL A 49 -8.97 2.80 2.76
CA VAL A 49 -8.80 4.00 3.59
C VAL A 49 -7.44 4.63 3.31
N ALA A 50 -6.36 3.84 3.28
CA ALA A 50 -5.04 4.38 2.99
C ALA A 50 -4.97 5.07 1.61
N ALA A 51 -5.53 4.44 0.57
CA ALA A 51 -5.60 5.03 -0.77
C ALA A 51 -6.42 6.33 -0.78
N SER A 52 -7.56 6.36 -0.09
CA SER A 52 -8.45 7.52 -0.04
C SER A 52 -7.82 8.70 0.70
N GLU A 53 -7.15 8.46 1.83
CA GLU A 53 -6.47 9.49 2.61
C GLU A 53 -5.31 10.09 1.82
N VAL A 54 -4.49 9.25 1.20
CA VAL A 54 -3.38 9.70 0.37
C VAL A 54 -3.88 10.48 -0.85
N ALA A 55 -4.95 10.02 -1.49
CA ALA A 55 -5.59 10.73 -2.58
C ALA A 55 -6.01 12.15 -2.20
N ALA A 56 -6.65 12.30 -1.04
CA ALA A 56 -7.06 13.60 -0.52
C ALA A 56 -5.88 14.50 -0.17
N GLN A 57 -4.88 13.98 0.55
CA GLN A 57 -3.75 14.78 1.03
C GLN A 57 -2.82 15.25 -0.08
N PHE A 58 -2.58 14.42 -1.10
CA PHE A 58 -1.66 14.74 -2.21
C PHE A 58 -2.38 15.32 -3.43
N HIS A 59 -3.70 15.54 -3.34
CA HIS A 59 -4.53 16.00 -4.46
C HIS A 59 -4.34 15.12 -5.70
N LEU A 60 -4.42 13.81 -5.52
CA LEU A 60 -4.31 12.86 -6.62
C LEU A 60 -5.57 12.94 -7.48
N ASP A 61 -5.43 12.81 -8.80
CA ASP A 61 -6.57 12.73 -9.71
C ASP A 61 -7.20 11.33 -9.70
N GLU A 62 -6.38 10.30 -9.45
CA GLU A 62 -6.77 8.89 -9.47
C GLU A 62 -5.83 8.07 -8.57
N VAL A 63 -6.32 6.96 -8.02
CA VAL A 63 -5.49 5.90 -7.45
C VAL A 63 -5.72 4.60 -8.22
N VAL A 64 -4.68 4.13 -8.90
CA VAL A 64 -4.67 2.81 -9.54
C VAL A 64 -4.12 1.76 -8.58
N PHE A 65 -4.94 0.76 -8.29
CA PHE A 65 -4.52 -0.43 -7.55
C PHE A 65 -3.85 -1.40 -8.52
N VAL A 66 -2.67 -1.89 -8.17
CA VAL A 66 -1.90 -2.82 -9.00
C VAL A 66 -1.68 -4.13 -8.24
N PRO A 67 -2.56 -5.14 -8.44
CA PRO A 67 -2.35 -6.47 -7.90
C PRO A 67 -1.09 -7.08 -8.52
N THR A 68 -0.14 -7.51 -7.67
CA THR A 68 1.09 -8.14 -8.16
C THR A 68 0.79 -9.40 -8.97
N GLY A 69 1.55 -9.67 -10.04
CA GLY A 69 1.51 -10.94 -10.78
C GLY A 69 2.08 -12.07 -9.92
N GLU A 70 3.40 -12.23 -9.94
CA GLU A 70 4.13 -13.15 -9.06
C GLU A 70 4.94 -12.36 -8.01
N PRO A 71 4.44 -12.21 -6.76
CA PRO A 71 5.12 -11.41 -5.75
C PRO A 71 6.44 -12.07 -5.30
N TRP A 72 7.59 -11.57 -5.78
CA TRP A 72 8.91 -12.14 -5.52
C TRP A 72 9.24 -12.28 -4.03
N GLN A 73 8.83 -11.32 -3.19
CA GLN A 73 9.03 -11.34 -1.73
C GLN A 73 8.28 -12.48 -1.03
N LYS A 74 7.33 -13.11 -1.72
CA LYS A 74 6.43 -14.15 -1.21
C LYS A 74 6.59 -15.47 -1.95
N SER A 75 7.70 -15.65 -2.67
CA SER A 75 8.03 -16.89 -3.38
C SER A 75 8.03 -18.14 -2.49
N HIS A 76 8.23 -17.97 -1.18
CA HIS A 76 8.26 -19.05 -0.18
C HIS A 76 6.88 -19.44 0.38
N ARG A 77 5.79 -18.75 -0.01
CA ARG A 77 4.44 -19.00 0.52
C ARG A 77 3.41 -19.17 -0.60
N LYS A 78 2.36 -19.94 -0.33
CA LYS A 78 1.20 -20.01 -1.22
C LYS A 78 0.48 -18.67 -1.22
N VAL A 79 0.18 -18.16 -2.40
CA VAL A 79 -0.58 -16.92 -2.63
C VAL A 79 -1.75 -17.30 -3.52
N SER A 80 -2.93 -16.70 -3.31
CA SER A 80 -4.09 -16.97 -4.17
C SER A 80 -3.78 -16.64 -5.64
N PRO A 81 -4.46 -17.31 -6.60
CA PRO A 81 -4.31 -17.02 -8.03
C PRO A 81 -4.42 -15.52 -8.32
N ALA A 82 -3.57 -15.03 -9.24
CA ALA A 82 -3.53 -13.60 -9.57
C ALA A 82 -4.89 -13.06 -10.04
N GLU A 83 -5.63 -13.86 -10.80
CA GLU A 83 -6.99 -13.52 -11.24
C GLU A 83 -7.98 -13.34 -10.09
N ASP A 84 -7.94 -14.21 -9.07
CA ASP A 84 -8.82 -14.08 -7.91
C ASP A 84 -8.51 -12.78 -7.14
N ARG A 85 -7.22 -12.45 -6.99
CA ARG A 85 -6.78 -11.21 -6.33
C ARG A 85 -7.17 -9.97 -7.14
N TYR A 86 -7.02 -10.01 -8.46
CA TYR A 86 -7.49 -8.95 -9.35
C TYR A 86 -8.99 -8.72 -9.23
N LEU A 87 -9.80 -9.79 -9.30
CA LEU A 87 -11.26 -9.67 -9.22
C LEU A 87 -11.71 -9.15 -7.85
N MET A 88 -11.11 -9.60 -6.75
CA MET A 88 -11.38 -9.03 -5.43
C MET A 88 -11.05 -7.54 -5.37
N THR A 89 -9.94 -7.10 -5.98
CA THR A 89 -9.57 -5.68 -6.07
C THR A 89 -10.55 -4.87 -6.91
N VAL A 90 -11.00 -5.39 -8.06
CA VAL A 90 -12.03 -4.76 -8.89
C VAL A 90 -13.33 -4.58 -8.10
N ILE A 91 -13.78 -5.64 -7.41
CA ILE A 91 -14.99 -5.59 -6.57
C ILE A 91 -14.83 -4.54 -5.45
N ALA A 92 -13.67 -4.50 -4.79
CA ALA A 92 -13.43 -3.61 -3.66
C ALA A 92 -13.34 -2.12 -4.04
N THR A 93 -13.00 -1.81 -5.29
CA THR A 93 -12.76 -0.44 -5.76
C THR A 93 -13.92 0.12 -6.58
N ALA A 94 -14.86 -0.71 -7.02
CA ALA A 94 -15.94 -0.34 -7.92
C ALA A 94 -16.86 0.81 -7.44
N GLU A 95 -16.97 1.03 -6.12
CA GLU A 95 -17.83 2.07 -5.55
C GLU A 95 -17.15 3.45 -5.49
N ASN A 96 -15.83 3.52 -5.66
CA ASN A 96 -15.10 4.79 -5.63
C ASN A 96 -14.68 5.19 -7.06
N PRO A 97 -15.25 6.28 -7.63
CA PRO A 97 -14.95 6.70 -9.00
C PRO A 97 -13.50 7.18 -9.20
N GLN A 98 -12.77 7.48 -8.13
CA GLN A 98 -11.36 7.86 -8.18
C GLN A 98 -10.43 6.65 -8.18
N PHE A 99 -10.95 5.43 -7.98
CA PHE A 99 -10.16 4.21 -7.92
C PHE A 99 -10.28 3.42 -9.22
N SER A 100 -9.15 2.88 -9.66
CA SER A 100 -9.08 1.97 -10.79
C SER A 100 -8.22 0.76 -10.44
N VAL A 101 -8.23 -0.26 -11.30
CA VAL A 101 -7.42 -1.46 -11.13
C VAL A 101 -6.67 -1.76 -12.40
N SER A 102 -5.35 -1.88 -12.31
CA SER A 102 -4.49 -2.23 -13.42
C SER A 102 -4.04 -3.69 -13.35
N ARG A 103 -4.05 -4.36 -14.49
CA ARG A 103 -3.54 -5.73 -14.67
C ARG A 103 -2.06 -5.78 -15.06
N ILE A 104 -1.39 -4.63 -15.12
CA ILE A 104 -0.07 -4.47 -15.76
C ILE A 104 0.97 -5.49 -15.28
N ASP A 105 1.00 -5.80 -13.98
CA ASP A 105 1.94 -6.78 -13.43
C ASP A 105 1.51 -8.23 -13.66
N ILE A 106 0.20 -8.50 -13.75
CA ILE A 106 -0.34 -9.83 -14.05
C ILE A 106 -0.06 -10.17 -15.51
N ASP A 107 -0.33 -9.23 -16.41
CA ASP A 107 -0.20 -9.44 -17.85
C ASP A 107 1.28 -9.43 -18.30
N ARG A 108 2.18 -8.76 -17.56
CA ARG A 108 3.64 -8.83 -17.78
C ARG A 108 4.19 -10.25 -17.55
N GLY A 109 3.64 -10.96 -16.56
CA GLY A 109 4.13 -12.26 -16.10
C GLY A 109 5.49 -12.20 -15.38
N GLY A 110 5.88 -13.33 -14.77
CA GLY A 110 7.13 -13.43 -14.02
C GLY A 110 7.14 -12.60 -12.71
N PRO A 111 8.30 -12.56 -12.03
CA PRO A 111 8.42 -11.89 -10.73
C PRO A 111 8.13 -10.38 -10.83
N THR A 112 7.26 -9.88 -9.94
CA THR A 112 6.81 -8.48 -9.95
C THR A 112 7.75 -7.57 -9.17
N TYR A 113 8.53 -6.73 -9.85
CA TYR A 113 9.35 -5.68 -9.21
C TYR A 113 8.73 -4.30 -9.40
N THR A 114 8.69 -3.50 -8.33
CA THR A 114 8.07 -2.16 -8.36
C THR A 114 8.67 -1.25 -9.44
N VAL A 115 9.97 -1.35 -9.71
CA VAL A 115 10.62 -0.55 -10.77
C VAL A 115 10.01 -0.83 -12.15
N ASP A 116 9.69 -2.09 -12.45
CA ASP A 116 9.06 -2.47 -13.72
C ASP A 116 7.62 -1.96 -13.78
N THR A 117 6.87 -2.07 -12.67
CA THR A 117 5.53 -1.53 -12.55
C THR A 117 5.49 -0.03 -12.85
N LEU A 118 6.42 0.73 -12.25
CA LEU A 118 6.49 2.18 -12.43
C LEU A 118 6.96 2.57 -13.84
N ARG A 119 7.93 1.84 -14.43
CA ARG A 119 8.36 2.03 -15.82
C ARG A 119 7.20 1.85 -16.79
N ASP A 120 6.47 0.74 -16.66
CA ASP A 120 5.37 0.45 -17.59
C ASP A 120 4.23 1.45 -17.43
N LEU A 121 3.88 1.84 -16.19
CA LEU A 121 2.86 2.86 -15.97
C LEU A 121 3.28 4.22 -16.54
N ARG A 122 4.54 4.62 -16.38
CA ARG A 122 5.07 5.86 -16.95
C ARG A 122 5.10 5.82 -18.48
N ALA A 123 5.40 4.67 -19.09
CA ALA A 123 5.35 4.50 -20.53
C ALA A 123 3.93 4.69 -21.09
N LEU A 124 2.91 4.24 -20.35
CA LEU A 124 1.50 4.45 -20.70
C LEU A 124 0.98 5.86 -20.38
N ASN A 125 1.64 6.57 -19.45
CA ASN A 125 1.21 7.88 -18.94
C ASN A 125 2.41 8.86 -18.89
N PRO A 126 2.96 9.28 -20.05
CA PRO A 126 4.20 10.05 -20.10
C PRO A 126 4.11 11.45 -19.46
N ASP A 127 2.91 12.03 -19.42
CA ASP A 127 2.63 13.36 -18.84
C ASP A 127 1.93 13.26 -17.48
N THR A 128 2.37 12.33 -16.63
CA THR A 128 1.77 12.07 -15.32
C THR A 128 2.85 11.96 -14.24
N ASP A 129 2.61 12.64 -13.11
CA ASP A 129 3.41 12.51 -11.91
C ASP A 129 2.92 11.29 -11.11
N LEU A 130 3.80 10.32 -10.86
CA LEU A 130 3.47 9.08 -10.16
C LEU A 130 3.74 9.20 -8.65
N PHE A 131 2.80 8.70 -7.86
CA PHE A 131 2.89 8.64 -6.40
C PHE A 131 2.73 7.20 -5.93
N PHE A 132 3.81 6.55 -5.48
CA PHE A 132 3.75 5.15 -5.05
C PHE A 132 3.34 5.03 -3.59
N ILE A 133 2.21 4.38 -3.33
CA ILE A 133 1.60 4.24 -2.00
C ILE A 133 1.89 2.85 -1.45
N THR A 134 2.51 2.78 -0.28
CA THR A 134 2.81 1.51 0.39
C THR A 134 2.78 1.63 1.91
N GLY A 135 2.62 0.50 2.60
CA GLY A 135 2.70 0.46 4.05
C GLY A 135 4.11 0.79 4.56
N ALA A 136 4.17 1.36 5.75
CA ALA A 136 5.40 1.74 6.43
C ALA A 136 6.48 0.64 6.45
N ASP A 137 6.09 -0.59 6.79
CA ASP A 137 7.01 -1.74 6.88
C ASP A 137 7.67 -2.07 5.54
N ALA A 138 6.91 -1.97 4.45
CA ALA A 138 7.43 -2.22 3.11
C ALA A 138 8.32 -1.06 2.64
N LEU A 139 7.98 0.18 3.01
CA LEU A 139 8.81 1.35 2.74
C LEU A 139 10.15 1.30 3.48
N ALA A 140 10.19 0.79 4.72
CA ALA A 140 11.44 0.60 5.46
C ALA A 140 12.45 -0.30 4.74
N GLN A 141 11.96 -1.17 3.85
CA GLN A 141 12.77 -2.07 3.05
C GLN A 141 13.07 -1.52 1.65
N LEU A 142 12.68 -0.30 1.32
CA LEU A 142 12.76 0.27 -0.04
C LEU A 142 14.19 0.21 -0.61
N LEU A 143 15.22 0.45 0.21
CA LEU A 143 16.62 0.39 -0.22
C LEU A 143 17.06 -1.02 -0.64
N THR A 144 16.36 -2.06 -0.20
CA THR A 144 16.62 -3.45 -0.60
C THR A 144 15.93 -3.85 -1.90
N TRP A 145 15.09 -2.98 -2.46
CA TRP A 145 14.36 -3.27 -3.69
C TRP A 145 15.29 -3.19 -4.89
N ARG A 146 14.97 -3.97 -5.93
CA ARG A 146 15.75 -3.96 -7.17
C ARG A 146 15.70 -2.57 -7.80
N ASP A 147 16.87 -2.07 -8.19
CA ASP A 147 17.04 -0.75 -8.83
C ASP A 147 16.47 0.40 -7.98
N SER A 148 16.69 0.36 -6.65
CA SER A 148 16.11 1.32 -5.70
C SER A 148 16.48 2.78 -5.96
N GLU A 149 17.64 3.07 -6.54
CA GLU A 149 18.03 4.42 -6.97
C GLU A 149 17.11 4.98 -8.06
N GLU A 150 16.68 4.13 -9.01
CA GLU A 150 15.82 4.55 -10.11
C GLU A 150 14.39 4.83 -9.65
N LEU A 151 13.92 4.13 -8.61
CA LEU A 151 12.56 4.28 -8.08
C LEU A 151 12.21 5.75 -7.80
N PHE A 152 13.11 6.50 -7.16
CA PHE A 152 12.89 7.91 -6.82
C PHE A 152 12.85 8.84 -8.05
N SER A 153 13.38 8.39 -9.19
CA SER A 153 13.26 9.11 -10.46
C SER A 153 11.94 8.79 -11.21
N LEU A 154 11.27 7.72 -10.80
CA LEU A 154 10.02 7.24 -11.42
C LEU A 154 8.78 7.72 -10.67
N ALA A 155 8.84 7.84 -9.33
CA ALA A 155 7.71 8.22 -8.50
C ALA A 155 8.12 8.88 -7.17
N HIS A 156 7.20 9.66 -6.61
CA HIS A 156 7.24 10.09 -5.22
C HIS A 156 6.69 8.98 -4.31
N PHE A 157 7.39 8.60 -3.25
CA PHE A 157 6.97 7.50 -2.38
C PHE A 157 6.17 7.99 -1.17
N ILE A 158 5.11 7.26 -0.84
CA ILE A 158 4.24 7.58 0.29
C ILE A 158 4.13 6.35 1.19
N GLY A 159 4.71 6.45 2.38
CA GLY A 159 4.60 5.46 3.44
C GLY A 159 3.40 5.73 4.32
N VAL A 160 2.42 4.83 4.33
CA VAL A 160 1.27 4.94 5.23
C VAL A 160 1.55 4.24 6.56
N THR A 161 1.42 4.98 7.66
CA THR A 161 1.58 4.51 9.03
C THR A 161 0.24 4.51 9.76
N ARG A 162 0.18 3.81 10.89
CA ARG A 162 -0.93 3.88 11.85
C ARG A 162 -0.54 4.82 13.00
N PRO A 163 -1.50 5.48 13.67
CA PRO A 163 -1.25 6.27 14.86
C PRO A 163 -0.39 5.54 15.89
N GLY A 164 0.67 6.22 16.34
CA GLY A 164 1.64 5.67 17.30
C GLY A 164 2.70 4.74 16.70
N HIS A 165 2.72 4.51 15.38
CA HIS A 165 3.80 3.80 14.70
C HIS A 165 4.74 4.80 14.02
N HIS A 166 5.88 5.04 14.67
CA HIS A 166 6.95 5.89 14.12
C HIS A 166 7.86 5.04 13.24
N LEU A 167 7.96 5.43 11.97
CA LEU A 167 9.01 4.92 11.08
C LEU A 167 10.32 5.57 11.49
N THR A 168 11.28 4.77 11.93
CA THR A 168 12.67 5.23 12.03
C THR A 168 13.18 5.53 10.63
N ASP A 169 13.74 6.72 10.41
CA ASP A 169 14.29 7.13 9.10
C ASP A 169 15.20 6.02 8.53
N PRO A 170 14.81 5.37 7.41
CA PRO A 170 15.60 4.29 6.83
C PRO A 170 16.87 4.79 6.11
N GLY A 171 17.16 6.10 6.14
CA GLY A 171 18.18 6.72 5.29
C GLY A 171 17.66 6.97 3.88
N LEU A 172 16.39 7.37 3.77
CA LEU A 172 15.74 7.63 2.48
C LEU A 172 16.16 9.01 1.94
N PRO A 173 16.31 9.17 0.61
CA PRO A 173 16.72 10.43 0.02
C PRO A 173 15.71 11.55 0.32
N GLU A 174 16.21 12.73 0.69
CA GLU A 174 15.39 13.91 0.97
C GLU A 174 14.51 14.27 -0.24
N GLY A 175 13.23 14.54 0.01
CA GLY A 175 12.27 15.00 -1.00
C GLY A 175 11.63 13.91 -1.88
N GLY A 176 12.15 12.67 -1.88
CA GLY A 176 11.57 11.56 -2.65
C GLY A 176 10.50 10.74 -1.91
N VAL A 177 10.29 11.02 -0.62
CA VAL A 177 9.44 10.22 0.27
C VAL A 177 8.64 11.12 1.21
N SER A 178 7.38 10.74 1.46
CA SER A 178 6.54 11.32 2.51
C SER A 178 5.92 10.24 3.37
N LEU A 179 5.70 10.55 4.65
CA LEU A 179 4.98 9.69 5.57
C LEU A 179 3.61 10.28 5.87
N VAL A 180 2.59 9.43 5.80
CA VAL A 180 1.21 9.80 6.12
C VAL A 180 0.67 8.87 7.17
N GLU A 181 0.21 9.46 8.26
CA GLU A 181 -0.61 8.77 9.24
C GLU A 181 -2.05 8.69 8.71
N VAL A 182 -2.60 7.47 8.63
CA VAL A 182 -3.99 7.23 8.23
C VAL A 182 -4.79 6.67 9.41
N PRO A 183 -6.12 6.86 9.47
CA PRO A 183 -6.95 6.33 10.55
C PRO A 183 -6.65 4.84 10.82
N ALA A 184 -6.47 4.50 12.10
CA ALA A 184 -6.02 3.18 12.52
C ALA A 184 -7.06 2.08 12.23
N LEU A 185 -6.98 1.45 11.06
CA LEU A 185 -7.62 0.16 10.80
C LEU A 185 -6.60 -0.94 11.05
N ALA A 186 -6.68 -1.59 12.22
CA ALA A 186 -5.87 -2.76 12.57
C ALA A 186 -6.34 -4.01 11.80
N ILE A 187 -6.45 -3.90 10.48
CA ILE A 187 -6.85 -4.94 9.56
C ILE A 187 -5.61 -5.38 8.78
N SER A 188 -5.44 -6.68 8.61
CA SER A 188 -4.42 -7.24 7.73
C SER A 188 -5.00 -8.40 6.93
N SER A 189 -4.49 -8.59 5.71
CA SER A 189 -4.87 -9.75 4.89
C SER A 189 -4.49 -11.07 5.57
N THR A 190 -3.44 -11.10 6.41
CA THR A 190 -3.08 -12.32 7.17
C THR A 190 -4.14 -12.68 8.20
N ASP A 191 -4.65 -11.70 8.95
CA ASP A 191 -5.76 -11.93 9.90
C ASP A 191 -7.04 -12.34 9.16
N CYS A 192 -7.34 -11.72 8.01
CA CYS A 192 -8.49 -12.09 7.19
C CYS A 192 -8.43 -13.57 6.77
N ARG A 193 -7.29 -14.05 6.23
CA ARG A 193 -7.13 -15.46 5.84
C ARG A 193 -7.25 -16.40 7.03
N ALA A 194 -6.61 -16.06 8.16
CA ALA A 194 -6.65 -16.87 9.38
C ALA A 194 -8.07 -17.00 9.96
N ARG A 195 -8.88 -15.95 9.88
CA ARG A 195 -10.30 -15.98 10.28
C ARG A 195 -11.12 -16.88 9.37
N VAL A 196 -10.99 -16.72 8.05
CA VAL A 196 -11.71 -17.56 7.08
C VAL A 196 -11.37 -19.04 7.27
N ALA A 197 -10.10 -19.38 7.49
CA ALA A 197 -9.67 -20.75 7.75
C ALA A 197 -10.33 -21.37 9.01
N LYS A 198 -10.65 -20.55 10.01
CA LYS A 198 -11.35 -20.95 11.25
C LYS A 198 -12.87 -20.93 11.14
N GLY A 199 -13.42 -20.41 10.04
CA GLY A 199 -14.85 -20.14 9.90
C GLY A 199 -15.31 -18.87 10.65
N ASP A 200 -14.37 -18.02 11.09
CA ASP A 200 -14.67 -16.74 11.72
C ASP A 200 -15.08 -15.70 10.66
N PRO A 201 -15.98 -14.75 11.00
CA PRO A 201 -16.42 -13.73 10.07
C PRO A 201 -15.33 -12.68 9.77
N ILE A 202 -15.32 -12.21 8.53
CA ILE A 202 -14.52 -11.08 8.03
C ILE A 202 -15.37 -9.89 7.54
N TRP A 203 -16.67 -9.90 7.86
CA TRP A 203 -17.57 -8.77 7.61
C TRP A 203 -16.99 -7.48 8.21
N TYR A 204 -17.08 -6.39 7.47
CA TYR A 204 -16.53 -5.06 7.83
C TYR A 204 -15.00 -4.99 7.93
N MET A 205 -14.27 -6.09 7.67
CA MET A 205 -12.82 -6.04 7.47
C MET A 205 -12.49 -5.84 5.99
N VAL A 206 -13.31 -6.45 5.11
CA VAL A 206 -13.25 -6.32 3.66
C VAL A 206 -14.63 -5.88 3.14
N PRO A 207 -14.71 -5.30 1.93
CA PRO A 207 -16.00 -4.97 1.32
C PRO A 207 -16.91 -6.20 1.17
N ASP A 208 -18.22 -6.01 1.31
CA ASP A 208 -19.22 -7.09 1.24
C ASP A 208 -19.11 -7.95 -0.02
N GLY A 209 -18.84 -7.33 -1.16
CA GLY A 209 -18.61 -8.04 -2.43
C GLY A 209 -17.41 -8.97 -2.37
N VAL A 210 -16.35 -8.60 -1.64
CA VAL A 210 -15.16 -9.43 -1.43
C VAL A 210 -15.47 -10.60 -0.49
N VAL A 211 -16.25 -10.39 0.58
CA VAL A 211 -16.71 -11.48 1.46
C VAL A 211 -17.44 -12.54 0.63
N ARG A 212 -18.41 -12.11 -0.20
CA ARG A 212 -19.19 -13.00 -1.06
C ARG A 212 -18.33 -13.70 -2.11
N TYR A 213 -17.33 -13.02 -2.65
CA TYR A 213 -16.41 -13.60 -3.61
C TYR A 213 -15.55 -14.71 -2.99
N ILE A 214 -14.97 -14.44 -1.82
CA ILE A 214 -14.17 -15.41 -1.04
C ILE A 214 -15.00 -16.65 -0.74
N ASP A 215 -16.23 -16.49 -0.28
CA ASP A 215 -17.14 -17.59 0.03
C ASP A 215 -17.48 -18.42 -1.22
N LYS A 216 -17.87 -17.76 -2.31
CA LYS A 216 -18.24 -18.40 -3.58
C LYS A 216 -17.08 -19.19 -4.20
N ARG A 217 -15.85 -18.70 -4.05
CA ARG A 217 -14.63 -19.31 -4.59
C ARG A 217 -13.95 -20.26 -3.61
N GLU A 218 -14.48 -20.38 -2.40
CA GLU A 218 -13.94 -21.20 -1.31
C GLU A 218 -12.48 -20.85 -0.97
N LEU A 219 -12.10 -19.58 -1.14
CA LEU A 219 -10.74 -19.12 -0.87
C LEU A 219 -10.43 -19.18 0.63
N TYR A 220 -9.17 -19.46 0.95
CA TYR A 220 -8.62 -19.48 2.31
C TYR A 220 -9.21 -20.55 3.25
N ARG A 221 -10.05 -21.46 2.73
CA ARG A 221 -10.57 -22.59 3.51
C ARG A 221 -9.50 -23.68 3.59
N GLY A 222 -9.21 -24.13 4.81
CA GLY A 222 -8.26 -25.23 5.05
C GLY A 222 -6.77 -24.87 4.85
N GLU A 223 -6.43 -23.57 4.88
CA GLU A 223 -5.05 -23.10 5.05
C GLU A 223 -4.60 -23.12 6.52
#